data_AF-A0A923PIS5-F1
#
_entry.id   AF-A0A923PIS5-F1
#
_cell.length_a   1.000
_cell.length_b   1.000
_cell.length_c   1.000
_cell.angle_alpha   90.00
_cell.angle_beta   90.00
_cell.angle_gamma   90.00
#
_symmetry.space_group_name_H-M   'P 1'
#
loop_
_entity.id
_entity.type
_entity.pdbx_description
1 polymer ?
#
loop_
_entity_poly.entity_id
_entity_poly.type
_entity_poly.pdbx_seq_one_letter_code
_entity_poly.pdbx_strand_id
1 'polypeptide(L)'
;MVDLSLVYRIGKGQYGVTAMVRSQLNPVDEEALFSDVLQEPGISFDTEGGRWGMRTALLGAFGSVAFSDKISFHARVMAGIVGVSSPNVEATVTGPAGTFIVEQSSENASAFGRLYGGGFTFNLGNKIALITNLDYFTATPEFSNVEVSINDIPFSTNQSLSQKVVTVNFSVGLGLKF
;
A
#
# COMPACT_ATOMS: atom_id res chain seq x y z
N MET A 1 -4.01 5.28 6.40
CA MET A 1 -3.90 5.72 4.99
C MET A 1 -4.40 7.14 4.88
N VAL A 2 -3.77 7.97 4.04
CA VAL A 2 -4.21 9.34 3.73
C VAL A 2 -4.11 9.57 2.23
N ASP A 3 -5.16 10.18 1.67
CA ASP A 3 -5.28 10.46 0.24
C ASP A 3 -5.49 11.95 -0.01
N LEU A 4 -4.80 12.49 -1.01
CA LEU A 4 -5.10 13.77 -1.62
C LEU A 4 -5.41 13.53 -3.10
N SER A 5 -6.61 13.91 -3.53
CA SER A 5 -7.07 13.71 -4.92
C SER A 5 -7.50 15.03 -5.55
N LEU A 6 -7.12 15.22 -6.81
CA LEU A 6 -7.64 16.26 -7.68
C LEU A 6 -8.54 15.61 -8.74
N VAL A 7 -9.69 16.22 -9.01
CA VAL A 7 -10.65 15.74 -10.00
C VAL A 7 -11.04 16.92 -10.88
N TYR A 8 -10.84 16.78 -12.19
CA TYR A 8 -11.17 17.80 -13.18
C TYR A 8 -12.10 17.24 -14.24
N ARG A 9 -13.33 17.75 -14.29
CA ARG A 9 -14.32 17.41 -15.33
C ARG A 9 -13.94 18.09 -16.65
N ILE A 10 -13.96 17.33 -17.74
CA ILE A 10 -13.73 17.88 -19.08
C ILE A 10 -15.07 18.41 -19.61
N GLY A 11 -15.15 19.72 -19.81
CA GLY A 11 -16.36 20.39 -20.27
C GLY A 11 -17.55 20.19 -19.31
N LYS A 12 -18.75 20.03 -19.87
CA LYS A 12 -19.98 19.77 -19.11
C LYS A 12 -20.33 18.28 -18.98
N GLY A 13 -19.41 17.41 -19.37
CA GLY A 13 -19.64 15.96 -19.49
C GLY A 13 -19.60 15.20 -18.17
N GLN A 14 -19.76 13.88 -18.31
CA GLN A 14 -19.67 12.90 -17.22
C GLN A 14 -18.26 12.36 -17.00
N TYR A 15 -17.29 12.80 -17.79
CA TYR A 15 -15.93 12.26 -17.79
C TYR A 15 -14.90 13.34 -17.46
N GLY A 16 -13.75 12.91 -16.97
CA GLY A 16 -12.65 13.81 -16.71
C GLY A 16 -11.36 13.10 -16.31
N VAL A 17 -10.40 13.90 -15.88
CA VAL A 17 -9.10 13.43 -15.39
C VAL A 17 -9.04 13.53 -13.87
N THR A 18 -8.26 12.64 -13.27
CA THR A 18 -8.03 12.64 -11.84
C THR A 18 -6.57 12.33 -11.53
N ALA A 19 -6.02 13.00 -10.53
CA ALA A 19 -4.70 12.73 -9.98
C ALA A 19 -4.83 12.45 -8.49
N MET A 20 -3.98 11.57 -7.95
CA MET A 20 -3.99 11.21 -6.54
C MET A 20 -2.57 11.02 -6.02
N VAL A 21 -2.31 11.52 -4.82
CA VAL A 21 -1.19 11.12 -3.98
C VAL A 21 -1.74 10.38 -2.77
N ARG A 22 -1.23 9.18 -2.50
CA ARG A 22 -1.63 8.37 -1.35
C ARG A 22 -0.43 7.91 -0.55
N SER A 23 -0.56 7.98 0.78
CA SER A 23 0.38 7.44 1.75
C SER A 23 -0.31 6.41 2.64
N GLN A 24 0.29 5.24 2.80
CA GLN A 24 -0.22 4.17 3.65
C GLN A 24 0.91 3.48 4.41
N LEU A 25 0.58 2.99 5.60
CA LEU A 25 1.41 2.13 6.42
C LEU A 25 0.60 0.86 6.66
N ASN A 26 1.16 -0.29 6.33
CA ASN A 26 0.54 -1.59 6.56
C ASN A 26 1.40 -2.39 7.54
N PRO A 27 0.81 -3.06 8.53
CA PRO A 27 1.54 -3.96 9.41
C PRO A 27 2.11 -5.14 8.61
N VAL A 28 3.15 -5.77 9.14
CA VAL A 28 3.62 -7.06 8.67
C VAL A 28 2.69 -8.14 9.21
N ASP A 29 2.40 -9.13 8.38
CA ASP A 29 1.78 -10.38 8.83
C ASP A 29 2.92 -11.33 9.19
N GLU A 30 3.28 -11.34 10.47
CA GLU A 30 4.42 -12.11 10.99
C GLU A 30 4.17 -13.61 10.87
N GLU A 31 2.95 -14.08 11.13
CA GLU A 31 2.57 -15.48 11.00
C GLU A 31 2.74 -15.96 9.55
N ALA A 32 2.29 -15.17 8.57
CA ALA A 32 2.47 -15.50 7.17
C ALA A 32 3.94 -15.54 6.76
N LEU A 33 4.76 -14.61 7.29
CA LEU A 33 6.17 -14.47 6.93
C LEU A 33 7.04 -15.63 7.45
N PHE A 34 6.65 -16.25 8.57
CA PHE A 34 7.41 -17.33 9.20
C PHE A 34 6.67 -18.67 9.25
N SER A 35 5.56 -18.80 8.52
CA SER A 35 4.71 -19.99 8.48
C SER A 35 5.45 -21.30 8.16
N ASP A 36 6.51 -21.24 7.35
CA ASP A 36 7.36 -22.39 7.01
C ASP A 36 8.31 -22.78 8.17
N VAL A 37 8.77 -21.80 8.95
CA VAL A 37 9.72 -22.00 10.07
C VAL A 37 8.99 -22.46 11.33
N LEU A 38 7.77 -21.97 11.56
CA LEU A 38 6.93 -22.30 12.70
C LEU A 38 6.47 -23.77 12.75
N GLN A 39 6.69 -24.54 11.68
CA GLN A 39 6.32 -25.96 11.59
C GLN A 39 7.42 -26.91 12.06
N GLU A 40 8.64 -26.42 12.31
CA GLU A 40 9.77 -27.27 12.73
C GLU A 40 9.73 -27.58 14.24
N PRO A 41 9.62 -28.87 14.64
CA PRO A 41 9.49 -29.24 16.05
C PRO A 41 10.77 -28.95 16.83
N GLY A 42 10.62 -28.24 17.95
CA GLY A 42 11.74 -27.85 18.83
C GLY A 42 12.37 -26.50 18.49
N ILE A 43 11.80 -25.76 17.53
CA ILE A 43 12.17 -24.39 17.21
C ILE A 43 11.05 -23.45 17.69
N SER A 44 11.39 -22.40 18.43
CA SER A 44 10.48 -21.29 18.76
C SER A 44 10.95 -20.01 18.08
N PHE A 45 9.99 -19.20 17.65
CA PHE A 45 10.23 -17.99 16.87
C PHE A 45 9.48 -16.82 17.51
N ASP A 46 10.16 -15.70 17.71
CA ASP A 46 9.56 -14.45 18.18
C ASP A 46 9.97 -13.32 17.24
N THR A 47 9.02 -12.47 16.86
CA THR A 47 9.17 -11.48 15.80
C THR A 47 8.74 -10.11 16.25
N GLU A 48 9.57 -9.13 15.94
CA GLU A 48 9.19 -7.73 16.01
C GLU A 48 9.19 -7.15 14.60
N GLY A 49 8.01 -7.13 13.98
CA GLY A 49 7.82 -6.60 12.63
C GLY A 49 7.62 -5.09 12.60
N GLY A 50 8.37 -4.41 11.73
CA GLY A 50 8.10 -3.02 11.35
C GLY A 50 6.80 -2.84 10.55
N ARG A 51 6.69 -1.75 9.79
CA ARG A 51 5.54 -1.50 8.90
C ARG A 51 5.99 -1.34 7.46
N TRP A 52 5.26 -1.93 6.53
CA TRP A 52 5.37 -1.64 5.11
C TRP A 52 4.87 -0.22 4.83
N GLY A 53 5.77 0.64 4.38
CA GLY A 53 5.43 1.98 3.94
C GLY A 53 5.15 2.02 2.45
N MET A 54 4.12 2.74 2.02
CA MET A 54 3.85 2.91 0.60
C MET A 54 3.39 4.33 0.29
N ARG A 55 4.02 4.92 -0.72
CA ARG A 55 3.71 6.24 -1.25
C ARG A 55 3.42 6.11 -2.74
N THR A 56 2.30 6.64 -3.20
CA THR A 56 1.86 6.52 -4.58
C THR A 56 1.55 7.89 -5.16
N ALA A 57 1.89 8.08 -6.43
CA ALA A 57 1.45 9.21 -7.24
C ALA A 57 0.83 8.65 -8.52
N LEU A 58 -0.48 8.85 -8.68
CA LEU A 58 -1.28 8.25 -9.74
C LEU A 58 -1.98 9.33 -10.56
N LEU A 59 -2.08 9.09 -11.87
CA LEU A 59 -2.87 9.86 -12.81
C LEU A 59 -3.84 8.94 -13.53
N GLY A 60 -5.03 9.44 -13.87
CA GLY A 60 -6.04 8.62 -14.49
C GLY A 60 -7.24 9.39 -15.01
N ALA A 61 -8.25 8.61 -15.38
CA ALA A 61 -9.53 9.11 -15.85
C ALA A 61 -10.64 8.64 -14.91
N PHE A 62 -11.74 9.38 -14.90
CA PHE A 62 -12.95 8.99 -14.20
C PHE A 62 -14.18 9.21 -15.08
N GLY A 63 -15.21 8.42 -14.80
CA GLY A 63 -16.59 8.62 -15.27
C GLY A 63 -17.52 8.81 -14.08
N SER A 64 -18.60 9.56 -14.27
CA SER A 64 -19.53 9.91 -13.20
C SER A 64 -20.98 9.82 -13.64
N VAL A 65 -21.81 9.24 -12.77
CA VAL A 65 -23.27 9.19 -12.92
C VAL A 65 -23.89 9.95 -11.76
N ALA A 66 -24.69 10.97 -12.05
CA ALA A 66 -25.44 11.71 -11.04
C ALA A 66 -26.80 11.02 -10.82
N PHE A 67 -27.08 10.64 -9.57
CA PHE A 67 -28.40 10.12 -9.18
C PHE A 67 -29.34 11.25 -8.75
N SER A 68 -28.77 12.34 -8.23
CA SER A 68 -29.46 13.59 -7.91
C SER A 68 -28.45 14.74 -7.89
N ASP A 69 -28.92 15.97 -7.68
CA ASP A 69 -28.06 17.14 -7.46
C ASP A 69 -27.17 17.01 -6.21
N LYS A 70 -27.51 16.09 -5.31
CA LYS A 70 -26.76 15.84 -4.07
C LYS A 70 -25.86 14.62 -4.12
N ILE A 71 -26.11 13.66 -5.01
CA ILE A 71 -25.42 12.37 -4.99
C ILE A 71 -24.95 11.99 -6.38
N SER A 72 -23.65 11.75 -6.50
CA SER A 72 -23.06 11.19 -7.72
C SER A 72 -22.12 10.04 -7.40
N PHE A 73 -22.15 9.02 -8.26
CA PHE A 73 -21.14 7.97 -8.27
C PHE A 73 -20.02 8.31 -9.24
N HIS A 74 -18.82 7.85 -8.92
CA HIS A 74 -17.61 8.03 -9.70
C HIS A 74 -16.89 6.69 -9.81
N ALA A 75 -16.63 6.24 -11.04
CA ALA A 75 -15.70 5.17 -11.31
C ALA A 75 -14.40 5.77 -11.84
N ARG A 76 -13.25 5.26 -11.39
CA ARG A 76 -11.93 5.74 -11.79
C ARG A 76 -10.98 4.61 -12.10
N VAL A 77 -10.10 4.85 -13.06
CA VAL A 77 -8.94 4.02 -13.35
C VAL A 77 -7.72 4.92 -13.38
N MET A 78 -6.67 4.54 -12.66
CA MET A 78 -5.46 5.33 -12.51
C MET A 78 -4.23 4.43 -12.59
N ALA A 79 -3.11 5.01 -13.01
CA ALA A 79 -1.82 4.35 -12.99
C ALA A 79 -0.71 5.36 -12.69
N GLY A 80 0.43 4.88 -12.22
CA GLY A 80 1.54 5.76 -11.89
C GLY A 80 2.61 5.08 -11.06
N ILE A 81 3.39 5.89 -10.35
CA ILE A 81 4.58 5.44 -9.64
C ILE A 81 4.21 5.13 -8.19
N VAL A 82 4.75 4.03 -7.68
CA VAL A 82 4.71 3.66 -6.27
C VAL A 82 6.13 3.53 -5.74
N GLY A 83 6.37 4.11 -4.57
CA GLY A 83 7.51 3.78 -3.72
C GLY A 83 7.03 2.92 -2.55
N VAL A 84 7.74 1.84 -2.27
CA VAL A 84 7.47 0.92 -1.17
C VAL A 84 8.72 0.79 -0.32
N SER A 85 8.59 0.93 0.99
CA SER A 85 9.65 0.67 1.96
C SER A 85 9.33 -0.62 2.71
N SER A 86 10.26 -1.58 2.70
CA SER A 86 10.15 -2.79 3.50
C SER A 86 10.32 -2.46 4.99
N PRO A 87 9.67 -3.22 5.89
CA PRO A 87 9.90 -3.11 7.32
C PRO A 87 11.34 -3.52 7.67
N ASN A 88 11.87 -2.98 8.76
CA ASN A 88 12.93 -3.67 9.51
C ASN A 88 12.27 -4.87 10.21
N VAL A 89 12.88 -6.04 10.13
CA VAL A 89 12.37 -7.25 10.81
C VAL A 89 13.50 -7.82 11.64
N GLU A 90 13.20 -8.01 12.93
CA GLU A 90 14.05 -8.77 13.84
C GLU A 90 13.32 -10.07 14.21
N ALA A 91 14.04 -11.18 14.10
CA ALA A 91 13.53 -12.50 14.38
C ALA A 91 14.46 -13.22 15.37
N THR A 92 13.93 -13.57 16.53
CA THR A 92 14.62 -14.39 17.52
C THR A 92 14.26 -15.86 17.29
N VAL A 93 15.25 -16.66 16.90
CA VAL A 93 15.12 -18.10 16.62
C VAL A 93 15.76 -18.87 17.75
N THR A 94 14.99 -19.69 18.47
CA THR A 94 15.52 -20.56 19.52
C THR A 94 15.30 -22.01 19.14
N GLY A 95 16.36 -22.81 19.15
CA GLY A 95 16.30 -24.24 18.84
C GLY A 95 17.34 -25.06 19.61
N PRO A 96 17.50 -26.36 19.28
CA PRO A 96 18.43 -27.26 19.98
C PRO A 96 19.90 -26.80 19.95
N ALA A 97 20.27 -25.98 18.96
CA ALA A 97 21.61 -25.45 18.78
C ALA A 97 21.87 -24.11 19.52
N GLY A 98 20.84 -23.52 20.16
CA GLY A 98 20.92 -22.24 20.85
C GLY A 98 19.91 -21.21 20.32
N THR A 99 20.11 -19.95 20.71
CA THR A 99 19.30 -18.80 20.28
C THR A 99 20.11 -17.95 19.30
N PHE A 100 19.49 -17.58 18.19
CA PHE A 100 20.04 -16.73 17.13
C PHE A 100 19.10 -15.56 16.87
N ILE A 101 19.66 -14.41 16.53
CA ILE A 101 18.89 -13.24 16.10
C ILE A 101 19.19 -13.04 14.61
N VAL A 102 18.13 -13.01 13.81
CA VAL A 102 18.17 -12.74 12.37
C VAL A 102 17.60 -11.35 12.15
N GLU A 103 18.38 -10.50 11.49
CA GLU A 103 18.01 -9.12 11.20
C GLU A 103 17.89 -8.94 9.68
N GLN A 104 16.78 -8.34 9.25
CA GLN A 104 16.57 -7.92 7.88
C GLN A 104 16.39 -6.40 7.83
N SER A 105 17.27 -5.72 7.10
CA SER A 105 17.23 -4.27 6.96
C SER A 105 16.04 -3.78 6.12
N SER A 106 15.63 -2.54 6.39
CA SER A 106 14.62 -1.84 5.60
C SER A 106 15.23 -1.36 4.28
N GLU A 107 14.58 -1.70 3.17
CA GLU A 107 14.96 -1.30 1.82
C GLU A 107 13.81 -0.63 1.08
N ASN A 108 14.16 0.20 0.10
CA ASN A 108 13.17 0.90 -0.72
C ASN A 108 13.15 0.34 -2.14
N ALA A 109 11.94 0.11 -2.66
CA ALA A 109 11.71 -0.24 -4.04
C ALA A 109 10.73 0.72 -4.69
N SER A 110 10.82 0.83 -6.01
CA SER A 110 9.83 1.54 -6.81
C SER A 110 9.19 0.60 -7.83
N ALA A 111 7.94 0.88 -8.19
CA ALA A 111 7.23 0.15 -9.21
C ALA A 111 6.24 1.04 -9.93
N PHE A 112 5.72 0.51 -11.05
CA PHE A 112 4.52 1.03 -11.67
C PHE A 112 3.29 0.33 -11.07
N GLY A 113 2.33 1.12 -10.62
CA GLY A 113 1.10 0.66 -9.98
C GLY A 113 -0.14 1.02 -10.79
N ARG A 114 -1.22 0.26 -10.57
CA ARG A 114 -2.54 0.47 -11.16
C ARG A 114 -3.61 0.49 -10.07
N LEU A 115 -4.61 1.34 -10.24
CA LEU A 115 -5.74 1.48 -9.33
C LEU A 115 -7.06 1.46 -10.12
N TYR A 116 -7.99 0.67 -9.61
CA TYR A 116 -9.40 0.66 -10.04
C TYR A 116 -10.23 1.05 -8.83
N GLY A 117 -11.06 2.08 -8.99
CA GLY A 117 -11.78 2.67 -7.87
C GLY A 117 -13.21 3.04 -8.21
N GLY A 118 -14.06 3.03 -7.19
CA GLY A 118 -15.43 3.48 -7.25
C GLY A 118 -15.79 4.23 -5.99
N GLY A 119 -16.63 5.26 -6.09
CA GLY A 119 -16.94 6.09 -4.94
C GLY A 119 -18.19 6.95 -5.09
N PHE A 120 -18.71 7.44 -3.98
CA PHE A 120 -19.83 8.37 -3.98
C PHE A 120 -19.39 9.75 -3.50
N THR A 121 -19.95 10.77 -4.13
CA THR A 121 -19.86 12.16 -3.68
C THR A 121 -21.23 12.60 -3.20
N PHE A 122 -21.32 13.05 -1.96
CA PHE A 122 -22.52 13.61 -1.34
C PHE A 122 -22.31 15.12 -1.14
N ASN A 123 -23.04 15.94 -1.88
CA ASN A 123 -22.93 17.39 -1.81
C ASN A 123 -23.62 17.90 -0.55
N LEU A 124 -22.83 18.42 0.39
CA LEU A 124 -23.32 19.02 1.63
C LEU A 124 -23.68 20.51 1.45
N GLY A 125 -23.27 21.10 0.32
CA GLY A 125 -23.61 22.44 -0.11
C GLY A 125 -22.95 22.76 -1.46
N ASN A 126 -22.82 24.06 -1.78
CA ASN A 126 -22.28 24.49 -3.08
C ASN A 126 -20.77 24.26 -3.22
N LYS A 127 -20.02 24.28 -2.10
CA LYS A 127 -18.54 24.19 -2.10
C LYS A 127 -17.98 22.95 -1.43
N ILE A 128 -18.79 22.23 -0.65
CA ILE A 128 -18.32 21.12 0.20
C ILE A 128 -19.08 19.85 -0.17
N ALA A 129 -18.34 18.75 -0.26
CA ALA A 129 -18.90 17.42 -0.40
C ALA A 129 -18.24 16.42 0.56
N LEU A 130 -19.00 15.41 0.98
CA LEU A 130 -18.48 14.20 1.57
C LEU A 130 -18.16 13.21 0.43
N ILE A 131 -17.00 12.58 0.48
CA ILE A 131 -16.54 11.64 -0.54
C ILE A 131 -16.29 10.29 0.13
N THR A 132 -16.76 9.22 -0.49
CA THR A 132 -16.40 7.85 -0.13
C THR A 132 -15.71 7.19 -1.32
N ASN A 133 -14.71 6.34 -1.08
CA ASN A 133 -14.08 5.55 -2.13
C ASN A 133 -13.86 4.11 -1.67
N LEU A 134 -13.93 3.20 -2.63
CA LEU A 134 -13.46 1.83 -2.55
C LEU A 134 -12.46 1.63 -3.68
N ASP A 135 -11.21 1.39 -3.35
CA ASP A 135 -10.12 1.27 -4.32
C ASP A 135 -9.43 -0.08 -4.21
N TYR A 136 -9.23 -0.72 -5.37
CA TYR A 136 -8.36 -1.86 -5.57
C TYR A 136 -7.06 -1.38 -6.23
N PHE A 137 -5.93 -1.54 -5.54
CA PHE A 137 -4.61 -1.15 -6.03
C PHE A 137 -3.70 -2.36 -6.16
N THR A 138 -2.86 -2.38 -7.20
CA THR A 138 -1.83 -3.39 -7.39
C THR A 138 -0.53 -2.82 -7.96
N ALA A 139 0.59 -3.32 -7.45
CA ALA A 139 1.93 -3.07 -7.98
C ALA A 139 2.86 -4.26 -7.68
N THR A 140 3.99 -4.32 -8.36
CA THR A 140 5.02 -5.36 -8.14
C THR A 140 6.39 -4.67 -8.01
N PRO A 141 6.69 -4.04 -6.86
CA PRO A 141 8.03 -3.53 -6.56
C PRO A 141 9.09 -4.63 -6.57
N GLU A 142 10.26 -4.28 -7.10
CA GLU A 142 11.48 -5.09 -7.03
C GLU A 142 12.47 -4.41 -6.09
N PHE A 143 12.78 -5.08 -4.99
CA PHE A 143 13.79 -4.67 -4.02
C PHE A 143 15.12 -5.29 -4.43
N SER A 144 16.14 -4.46 -4.62
CA SER A 144 17.51 -4.91 -4.86
C SER A 144 18.34 -4.73 -3.59
N ASN A 145 19.26 -5.66 -3.31
CA ASN A 145 20.20 -5.58 -2.20
C ASN A 145 19.54 -5.57 -0.82
N VAL A 146 18.52 -6.40 -0.62
CA VAL A 146 18.02 -6.66 0.74
C VAL A 146 19.11 -7.41 1.49
N GLU A 147 19.68 -6.77 2.51
CA GLU A 147 20.70 -7.34 3.36
C GLU A 147 20.04 -8.19 4.46
N VAL A 148 20.49 -9.43 4.55
CA VAL A 148 20.13 -10.36 5.63
C VAL A 148 21.39 -10.73 6.38
N SER A 149 21.40 -10.48 7.69
CA SER A 149 22.49 -10.81 8.59
C SER A 149 22.02 -11.71 9.74
N ILE A 150 22.96 -12.46 10.30
CA ILE A 150 22.75 -13.27 11.51
C ILE A 150 23.75 -12.76 12.55
N ASN A 151 23.28 -12.43 13.74
CA ASN A 151 24.17 -11.99 14.81
C ASN A 151 25.21 -13.06 15.14
N ASP A 152 26.43 -12.61 15.45
CA ASP A 152 27.61 -13.43 15.79
C ASP A 152 28.14 -14.37 14.68
N ILE A 153 27.62 -14.27 13.47
CA ILE A 153 28.15 -14.96 12.28
C ILE A 153 28.55 -13.90 11.25
N PRO A 154 29.78 -13.90 10.71
CA PRO A 154 30.19 -13.00 9.63
C PRO A 154 29.57 -13.46 8.30
N PHE A 155 28.25 -13.49 8.25
CA PHE A 155 27.43 -13.85 7.10
C PHE A 155 26.49 -12.68 6.79
N SER A 156 26.64 -12.13 5.59
CA SER A 156 25.71 -11.18 5.00
C SER A 156 25.47 -11.61 3.56
N THR A 157 24.22 -11.61 3.13
CA THR A 157 23.84 -11.90 1.75
C THR A 157 22.90 -10.84 1.22
N ASN A 158 23.11 -10.46 -0.03
CA ASN A 158 22.24 -9.54 -0.75
C ASN A 158 21.31 -10.35 -1.64
N GLN A 159 20.00 -10.18 -1.44
CA GLN A 159 19.00 -10.82 -2.28
C GLN A 159 18.14 -9.79 -2.99
N SER A 160 17.69 -10.13 -4.20
CA SER A 160 16.65 -9.38 -4.90
C SER A 160 15.30 -10.00 -4.60
N LEU A 161 14.35 -9.19 -4.16
CA LEU A 161 13.02 -9.63 -3.76
C LEU A 161 11.96 -8.93 -4.63
N SER A 162 11.16 -9.69 -5.36
CA SER A 162 9.99 -9.16 -6.06
C SER A 162 8.75 -9.43 -5.22
N GLN A 163 8.11 -8.36 -4.72
CA GLN A 163 6.95 -8.50 -3.84
C GLN A 163 5.71 -7.93 -4.53
N LYS A 164 4.73 -8.78 -4.84
CA LYS A 164 3.43 -8.29 -5.32
C LYS A 164 2.67 -7.63 -4.17
N VAL A 165 2.30 -6.37 -4.35
CA VAL A 165 1.45 -5.60 -3.42
C VAL A 165 0.06 -5.50 -4.01
N VAL A 166 -0.94 -5.87 -3.21
CA VAL A 166 -2.37 -5.71 -3.52
C VAL A 166 -3.04 -5.11 -2.31
N THR A 167 -3.81 -4.04 -2.48
CA THR A 167 -4.60 -3.45 -1.38
C THR A 167 -6.03 -3.18 -1.80
N VAL A 168 -6.95 -3.39 -0.85
CA VAL A 168 -8.34 -2.97 -0.94
C VAL A 168 -8.54 -1.90 0.13
N ASN A 169 -8.87 -0.69 -0.29
CA ASN A 169 -8.99 0.45 0.61
C ASN A 169 -10.39 1.03 0.58
N PHE A 170 -10.98 1.19 1.74
CA PHE A 170 -12.17 2.01 1.92
C PHE A 170 -11.77 3.34 2.55
N SER A 171 -12.21 4.45 1.97
CA SER A 171 -11.93 5.79 2.50
C SER A 171 -13.16 6.67 2.56
N VAL A 172 -13.15 7.60 3.51
CA VAL A 172 -14.12 8.67 3.66
C VAL A 172 -13.33 9.97 3.81
N GLY A 173 -13.76 11.02 3.12
CA GLY A 173 -13.07 12.30 3.11
C GLY A 173 -13.97 13.47 2.75
N LEU A 174 -13.39 14.68 2.76
CA LEU A 174 -14.06 15.91 2.36
C LEU A 174 -13.51 16.40 1.01
N GLY A 175 -14.40 16.92 0.17
CA GLY A 175 -14.08 17.54 -1.10
C GLY A 175 -14.44 19.02 -1.10
N LEU A 176 -13.56 19.83 -1.69
CA LEU A 176 -13.83 21.22 -2.02
C LEU A 176 -14.08 21.36 -3.51
N LYS A 177 -15.16 22.08 -3.86
CA LYS A 177 -15.53 22.38 -5.24
C LYS A 177 -15.15 23.81 -5.58
N PHE A 178 -14.55 23.98 -6.76
CA PHE A 178 -14.12 25.26 -7.33
C PHE A 178 -14.80 25.48 -8.67
#